data_AF-A0A8X6M1Q2-F1
#
_entry.id   AF-A0A8X6M1Q2-F1
#
_cell.length_a   1.000
_cell.length_b   1.000
_cell.length_c   1.000
_cell.angle_alpha   90.00
_cell.angle_beta   90.00
_cell.angle_gamma   90.00
#
_symmetry.space_group_name_H-M   'P 1'
#
loop_
_entity.id
_entity.type
_entity.pdbx_description
1 polymer ?
#
loop_
_entity_poly.entity_id
_entity_poly.type
_entity_poly.pdbx_seq_one_letter_code
_entity_poly.pdbx_strand_id
1 'polypeptide(L)' 'MLLFPGVGLGFPITEGAGYETIFLPCKEPAYSPKPPIILGYDAGTPLQVGDMQRFNCVATGGNPPAMLSWFKGDREVDF' A
#
# COMPACT_ATOMS: atom_id res chain seq x y z
N MET A 1 59.23 9.77 -26.21
CA MET A 1 59.47 9.84 -24.74
C MET A 1 59.17 11.28 -24.37
N LEU A 2 58.02 11.63 -23.79
CA LEU A 2 57.63 11.41 -22.39
C LEU A 2 56.11 11.16 -22.22
N LEU A 3 55.76 10.61 -21.05
CA LEU A 3 54.48 10.03 -20.59
C LEU A 3 53.47 11.07 -20.06
N PHE A 4 52.16 10.72 -19.99
CA PHE A 4 51.33 10.62 -18.75
C PHE A 4 49.86 10.18 -19.05
N PRO A 5 49.09 9.65 -18.07
CA PRO A 5 48.16 8.51 -18.21
C PRO A 5 46.69 8.79 -17.79
N GLY A 6 45.79 7.84 -18.07
CA GLY A 6 44.38 7.82 -17.62
C GLY A 6 43.43 8.36 -18.70
N VAL A 7 42.29 7.76 -19.02
CA VAL A 7 41.32 7.04 -18.18
C VAL A 7 40.65 5.98 -19.05
N GLY A 8 40.59 4.75 -18.55
CA GLY A 8 39.74 3.72 -19.12
C GLY A 8 38.27 4.01 -18.79
N LEU A 9 37.40 3.75 -19.77
CA LEU A 9 36.16 2.99 -19.67
C LEU A 9 35.45 3.21 -21.00
N GLY A 10 35.50 2.19 -21.85
CA GLY A 10 34.75 2.17 -23.09
C GLY A 10 33.26 2.15 -22.79
N PHE A 11 32.58 3.23 -23.16
CA PHE A 11 31.22 3.19 -23.66
C PHE A 11 31.24 3.97 -24.98
N PRO A 12 30.78 3.39 -26.10
CA PRO A 12 30.71 4.13 -27.35
C PRO A 12 29.71 5.27 -27.17
N ILE A 13 30.17 6.48 -27.49
CA ILE A 13 29.33 7.65 -27.72
C ILE A 13 28.33 7.31 -28.83
N THR A 14 27.08 7.02 -28.49
CA THR A 14 26.00 7.04 -29.48
C THR A 14 25.54 8.49 -29.62
N GLU A 15 25.92 9.12 -30.73
CA GLU A 15 25.26 10.32 -31.24
C GLU A 15 23.77 9.99 -31.45
N GLY A 16 22.87 10.69 -30.75
CA GLY A 16 21.44 10.53 -30.98
C GLY A 16 20.58 11.07 -29.86
N ALA A 17 20.13 12.32 -30.02
CA ALA A 17 19.02 12.97 -29.34
C ALA A 17 19.05 13.03 -27.81
N GLY A 18 19.26 14.24 -27.27
CA GLY A 18 18.96 14.58 -25.88
C GLY A 18 17.47 14.47 -25.59
N TYR A 19 17.01 13.26 -25.27
CA TYR A 19 15.83 13.06 -24.44
C TYR A 19 16.33 12.45 -23.14
N GLU A 20 16.06 13.09 -22.01
CA GLU A 20 16.09 12.33 -20.76
C GLU A 20 15.10 11.19 -20.95
N THR A 21 15.57 9.95 -20.88
CA THR A 21 14.67 8.80 -20.82
C THR A 21 13.88 8.94 -19.52
N ILE A 22 12.72 9.59 -19.58
CA ILE A 22 11.76 9.64 -18.49
C ILE A 22 11.24 8.20 -18.37
N PHE A 23 11.87 7.41 -17.50
CA PHE A 23 11.28 6.19 -17.00
C PHE A 23 10.03 6.61 -16.22
N LEU A 24 8.87 6.68 -16.90
CA LEU A 24 7.59 6.74 -16.20
C LEU A 24 7.45 5.39 -15.50
N PRO A 25 7.54 5.33 -14.15
CA PRO A 25 7.31 4.09 -13.47
C PRO A 25 5.87 3.66 -13.76
N CYS A 26 5.69 2.45 -14.28
CA CYS A 26 4.37 1.82 -14.41
C CYS A 26 3.83 1.61 -12.99
N LYS A 27 3.24 2.65 -12.40
CA LYS A 27 2.57 2.53 -11.10
C LYS A 27 1.31 1.70 -11.31
N GLU A 28 1.21 0.62 -10.55
CA GLU A 28 0.03 -0.24 -10.49
C GLU A 28 -1.23 0.64 -10.32
N PRO A 29 -2.33 0.37 -11.05
CA PRO A 29 -3.55 1.15 -10.91
C PRO A 29 -4.06 1.09 -9.47
N ALA A 30 -4.40 2.26 -8.93
CA ALA A 30 -5.01 2.37 -7.61
C ALA A 30 -6.49 2.01 -7.69
N TYR A 31 -6.98 1.28 -6.69
CA TYR A 31 -8.40 0.93 -6.59
C TYR A 31 -8.83 0.78 -5.14
N SER A 32 -10.10 1.06 -4.89
CA SER A 32 -10.68 1.01 -3.56
C SER A 32 -10.92 -0.43 -3.09
N PRO A 33 -10.74 -0.72 -1.79
CA PRO A 33 -11.16 -1.98 -1.21
C PRO A 33 -12.69 -2.11 -1.20
N LYS A 34 -13.18 -3.32 -1.00
CA LYS A 34 -14.62 -3.55 -0.74
C LYS A 34 -15.00 -3.03 0.65
N PRO A 35 -16.28 -2.69 0.88
CA PRO A 35 -16.78 -2.35 2.21
C PRO A 35 -16.40 -3.44 3.22
N PRO A 36 -15.95 -3.06 4.43
CA PRO A 36 -15.57 -4.02 5.44
C PRO A 36 -16.79 -4.79 5.96
N ILE A 37 -16.55 -6.03 6.38
CA ILE A 37 -17.55 -6.90 6.99
C ILE A 37 -17.12 -7.17 8.43
N ILE A 38 -18.07 -7.09 9.35
CA ILE A 38 -17.85 -7.45 10.76
C ILE A 38 -18.31 -8.89 10.97
N LEU A 39 -17.43 -9.72 11.53
CA LEU A 39 -17.64 -11.13 11.85
C LEU A 39 -17.60 -11.34 13.36
N GLY A 40 -18.12 -12.48 13.81
CA GLY A 40 -18.18 -12.82 15.24
C GLY A 40 -19.43 -12.29 15.95
N TYR A 41 -20.45 -11.89 15.21
CA TYR A 41 -21.77 -11.58 15.74
C TYR A 41 -22.85 -11.93 14.71
N ASP A 42 -24.04 -12.28 15.20
CA ASP A 42 -25.23 -12.45 14.39
C ASP A 42 -26.14 -11.23 14.56
N ALA A 43 -26.51 -10.59 13.45
CA ALA A 43 -27.37 -9.42 13.49
C ALA A 43 -28.74 -9.80 14.10
N GLY A 44 -29.10 -9.13 15.19
CA GLY A 44 -30.34 -9.37 15.93
C GLY A 44 -30.18 -10.27 17.16
N THR A 45 -29.01 -10.89 17.37
CA THR A 45 -28.72 -11.61 18.61
C THR A 45 -28.31 -10.63 19.70
N PRO A 46 -29.03 -10.56 20.84
CA PRO A 46 -28.66 -9.69 21.94
C PRO A 46 -27.37 -10.16 22.60
N LEU A 47 -26.48 -9.21 22.90
CA LEU A 47 -25.27 -9.47 23.68
C LEU A 47 -25.60 -9.39 25.17
N GLN A 48 -25.13 -10.37 25.95
CA GLN A 48 -25.34 -10.38 27.40
C GLN A 48 -24.30 -9.52 28.11
N VAL A 49 -24.75 -8.79 29.13
CA VAL A 49 -23.88 -7.96 29.96
C VAL A 49 -22.98 -8.85 30.81
N GLY A 50 -21.68 -8.58 30.80
CA GLY A 50 -20.67 -9.36 31.52
C GLY A 50 -19.91 -10.35 30.64
N ASP A 51 -20.44 -10.67 29.45
CA ASP A 51 -19.79 -11.58 28.52
C ASP A 51 -18.71 -10.88 27.68
N MET A 52 -17.66 -11.63 27.36
CA MET A 52 -16.62 -11.17 26.44
C MET A 52 -17.01 -11.52 25.00
N GLN A 53 -17.39 -10.50 24.24
CA GLN A 53 -17.66 -10.64 22.80
C GLN A 53 -16.40 -10.30 21.98
N ARG A 54 -16.08 -11.14 20.99
CA ARG A 54 -15.00 -10.89 20.02
C ARG A 54 -15.58 -10.57 18.65
N PHE A 55 -15.12 -9.49 18.06
CA PHE A 55 -15.49 -9.06 16.71
C PHE A 55 -14.24 -9.02 15.83
N ASN A 56 -14.41 -9.36 14.55
CA ASN A 56 -13.36 -9.24 13.54
C ASN A 56 -13.84 -8.34 12.41
N CYS A 57 -13.05 -7.34 12.02
CA CYS A 57 -13.35 -6.46 10.88
C CYS A 57 -12.45 -6.86 9.72
N VAL A 58 -13.04 -7.16 8.56
CA VAL A 58 -12.31 -7.64 7.39
C VAL A 58 -12.69 -6.82 6.16
N ALA A 59 -11.70 -6.18 5.53
CA ALA A 59 -11.82 -5.60 4.19
C ALA A 59 -10.99 -6.42 3.19
N THR A 60 -11.44 -6.48 1.94
CA THR A 60 -10.79 -7.28 0.89
C THR A 60 -10.47 -6.42 -0.34
N GLY A 61 -9.29 -6.68 -0.93
CA GLY A 61 -8.75 -5.90 -2.04
C GLY A 61 -8.18 -4.55 -1.59
N GLY A 62 -8.06 -3.63 -2.54
CA GLY A 62 -7.46 -2.32 -2.35
C GLY A 62 -6.00 -2.29 -2.79
N ASN A 63 -5.66 -1.24 -3.54
CA ASN A 63 -4.28 -0.85 -3.78
C ASN A 63 -4.16 0.68 -3.59
N PRO A 64 -3.60 1.17 -2.48
CA PRO A 64 -2.93 0.42 -1.40
C PRO A 64 -3.90 -0.39 -0.50
N PRO A 65 -3.39 -1.28 0.37
CA PRO A 65 -4.20 -2.00 1.34
C PRO A 65 -5.04 -1.09 2.24
N ALA A 66 -6.22 -1.57 2.65
CA ALA A 66 -7.11 -0.83 3.54
C ALA A 66 -6.56 -0.71 4.97
N MET A 67 -6.82 0.42 5.61
CA MET A 67 -6.61 0.61 7.05
C MET A 67 -7.97 0.58 7.76
N LEU A 68 -8.07 -0.22 8.81
CA LEU A 68 -9.33 -0.48 9.52
C LEU A 68 -9.22 0.04 10.95
N SER A 69 -10.19 0.85 11.35
CA SER A 69 -10.34 1.37 12.71
C SER A 69 -11.71 1.02 13.25
N TRP A 70 -11.79 0.71 14.54
CA TRP A 70 -13.05 0.42 15.21
C TRP A 70 -13.63 1.67 15.84
N PHE A 71 -14.94 1.81 15.80
CA PHE A 71 -15.66 2.92 16.40
C PHE A 71 -16.80 2.43 17.29
N LYS A 72 -16.96 3.07 18.44
CA LYS A 72 -18.12 2.91 19.32
C LYS A 72 -18.85 4.25 19.41
N GLY A 73 -19.94 4.38 18.63
CA GLY A 73 -20.52 5.69 18.36
C GLY A 73 -19.52 6.55 17.59
N ASP A 74 -19.31 7.79 18.03
CA ASP A 74 -18.39 8.73 17.37
C ASP A 74 -16.95 8.67 17.89
N ARG A 75 -16.61 7.65 18.69
CA ARG A 75 -15.28 7.49 19.28
C ARG A 75 -14.55 6.32 18.67
N GLU A 76 -13.35 6.59 18.16
CA GLU A 76 -12.41 5.55 17.77
C GLU A 76 -11.97 4.76 19.01
N VAL A 77 -11.89 3.45 18.87
CA VAL A 77 -11.40 2.53 19.90
C VAL A 77 -10.08 1.97 19.41
N ASP A 78 -9.03 2.30 20.15
CA ASP A 78 -7.72 1.70 19.99
C ASP A 78 -7.63 0.45 20.87
N PHE A 79 -6.98 -0.61 20.40
CA PHE A 79 -6.90 -1.91 21.09
C PHE A 79 -5.46 -2.28 21.46
#